data_AF-A0A8E0RWP1-F1
#
_entry.id   AF-A0A8E0RWP1-F1
#
_cell.length_a   1.000
_cell.length_b   1.000
_cell.length_c   1.000
_cell.angle_alpha   90.00
_cell.angle_beta   90.00
_cell.angle_gamma   90.00
#
_symmetry.space_group_name_H-M   'P 1'
#
loop_
_entity.id
_entity.type
_entity.pdbx_description
1 polymer ?
#
loop_
_entity_poly.entity_id
_entity_poly.type
_entity_poly.pdbx_seq_one_letter_code
_entity_poly.pdbx_strand_id
1 'polypeptide(L)'
;MVKRHEVIVTVHIVLHFLALIAEIIVLIMYFVAPYLFHRHLQELMMGLILDYVAEDSQDLASDVMENFMRGLHCCGYHNGTDFDYSVHFDRRRSLNGTIIYLRYPIPCCKHNDRQQRAPGCPQSFNVDNSNIHQGCWPVFDSIFHKYVAIIGCGWIGVVILQILLLIAAVFYVRTKLRRTWPFGLKLGQSTFEEESDNEELADEDFVE
;
A
#
# COMPACT_ATOMS: atom_id res chain seq x y z
N MET A 1 -35.25 -2.51 -14.73
CA MET A 1 -34.06 -3.29 -14.34
C MET A 1 -32.75 -2.83 -15.02
N VAL A 2 -32.78 -2.33 -16.27
CA VAL A 2 -31.58 -1.94 -17.05
C VAL A 2 -30.72 -0.81 -16.41
N LYS A 3 -31.33 0.20 -15.77
CA LYS A 3 -30.60 1.32 -15.12
C LYS A 3 -29.67 0.89 -13.98
N ARG A 4 -29.98 -0.21 -13.28
CA ARG A 4 -29.19 -0.66 -12.12
C ARG A 4 -27.81 -1.15 -12.52
N HIS A 5 -27.70 -1.84 -13.66
CA HIS A 5 -26.43 -2.36 -14.16
C HIS A 5 -25.50 -1.26 -14.67
N GLU A 6 -26.04 -0.18 -15.25
CA GLU A 6 -25.23 0.94 -15.75
C GLU A 6 -24.61 1.73 -14.61
N VAL A 7 -25.38 2.04 -13.57
CA VAL A 7 -24.87 2.71 -12.36
C VAL A 7 -23.78 1.88 -11.69
N ILE A 8 -23.95 0.56 -11.59
CA ILE A 8 -22.94 -0.34 -11.00
C ILE A 8 -21.63 -0.31 -11.80
N VAL A 9 -21.69 -0.38 -13.13
CA VAL A 9 -20.49 -0.34 -13.97
C VAL A 9 -19.81 1.03 -13.91
N THR A 10 -20.56 2.12 -13.88
CA THR A 10 -19.99 3.47 -13.72
C THR A 10 -19.29 3.63 -12.37
N VAL A 11 -19.90 3.19 -11.27
CA VAL A 11 -19.28 3.24 -9.93
C VAL A 11 -18.01 2.38 -9.90
N HIS A 12 -18.04 1.19 -10.50
CA HIS A 12 -16.87 0.32 -10.61
C HIS A 12 -15.70 0.99 -11.35
N ILE A 13 -15.97 1.63 -12.49
CA ILE A 13 -14.96 2.38 -13.25
C ILE A 13 -14.34 3.49 -12.40
N VAL A 14 -15.17 4.28 -11.70
CA VAL A 14 -14.68 5.38 -10.85
C VAL A 14 -13.81 4.84 -9.71
N LEU A 15 -14.25 3.79 -9.01
CA LEU A 15 -13.48 3.19 -7.91
C LEU A 15 -12.13 2.63 -8.38
N HIS A 16 -12.11 1.89 -9.49
CA HIS A 16 -10.86 1.34 -10.04
C HIS A 16 -9.94 2.42 -10.62
N PHE A 17 -10.49 3.52 -11.13
CA PHE A 17 -9.67 4.65 -11.57
C PHE A 17 -9.01 5.36 -10.37
N LEU A 18 -9.74 5.59 -9.28
CA LEU A 18 -9.17 6.16 -8.04
C LEU A 18 -8.11 5.24 -7.43
N ALA A 19 -8.36 3.93 -7.40
CA ALA A 19 -7.37 2.95 -6.95
C ALA A 19 -6.10 2.96 -7.83
N LEU A 20 -6.26 3.06 -9.16
CA LEU A 20 -5.12 3.13 -10.09
C LEU A 20 -4.25 4.36 -9.83
N ILE A 21 -4.86 5.52 -9.53
CA ILE A 21 -4.10 6.72 -9.16
C ILE A 21 -3.27 6.47 -7.90
N ALA A 22 -3.86 5.87 -6.86
CA ALA A 22 -3.15 5.55 -5.62
C ALA A 22 -1.99 4.55 -5.86
N GLU A 23 -2.22 3.52 -6.67
CA GLU A 23 -1.20 2.55 -7.05
C GLU A 23 -0.02 3.18 -7.79
N ILE A 24 -0.30 4.09 -8.72
CA ILE A 24 0.74 4.85 -9.44
C ILE A 24 1.56 5.70 -8.46
N ILE A 25 0.93 6.36 -7.47
CA ILE A 25 1.64 7.12 -6.44
C ILE A 25 2.60 6.21 -5.66
N VAL A 26 2.14 5.05 -5.23
CA VAL A 26 2.98 4.07 -4.51
C VAL A 26 4.14 3.58 -5.37
N LEU A 27 3.90 3.27 -6.65
CA LEU A 27 4.95 2.87 -7.59
C LEU A 27 5.99 3.98 -7.80
N ILE A 28 5.56 5.23 -7.94
CA ILE A 28 6.47 6.38 -8.05
C ILE A 28 7.30 6.51 -6.78
N MET A 29 6.68 6.47 -5.60
CA MET A 29 7.40 6.53 -4.32
C MET A 29 8.45 5.41 -4.21
N TYR A 30 8.12 4.21 -4.66
CA TYR A 30 9.03 3.07 -4.65
C TYR A 30 10.21 3.22 -5.62
N PHE A 31 9.96 3.54 -6.90
CA PHE A 31 11.01 3.55 -7.93
C PHE A 31 11.80 4.86 -7.97
N VAL A 32 11.14 5.99 -7.73
CA VAL A 32 11.74 7.32 -7.92
C VAL A 32 12.34 7.85 -6.62
N ALA A 33 11.68 7.58 -5.48
CA ALA A 33 12.10 8.13 -4.19
C ALA A 33 12.14 7.06 -3.06
N PRO A 34 12.86 5.93 -3.24
CA PRO A 34 12.93 4.87 -2.24
C PRO A 34 13.46 5.36 -0.89
N TYR A 35 14.30 6.41 -0.90
CA TYR A 35 14.82 7.02 0.33
C TYR A 35 13.73 7.66 1.19
N LEU A 36 12.74 8.32 0.58
CA LEU A 36 11.65 8.98 1.31
C LEU A 36 10.79 7.94 2.02
N PHE A 37 10.47 6.86 1.29
CA PHE A 37 9.71 5.74 1.83
C PHE A 37 10.44 5.05 2.98
N HIS A 38 11.73 4.74 2.80
CA HIS A 38 12.55 4.12 3.84
C HIS A 38 12.66 4.99 5.09
N ARG A 39 12.89 6.30 4.95
CA ARG A 39 12.91 7.23 6.11
C ARG A 39 11.57 7.26 6.84
N HIS A 40 10.46 7.30 6.10
CA HIS A 40 9.14 7.30 6.72
C HIS A 40 8.91 6.01 7.52
N LEU A 41 9.33 4.86 7.00
CA LEU A 41 9.27 3.59 7.74
C LEU A 41 10.14 3.61 9.00
N GLN A 42 11.32 4.22 8.96
CA GLN A 42 12.19 4.39 10.13
C GLN A 42 11.49 5.23 11.21
N GLU A 43 10.96 6.38 10.82
CA GLU A 43 10.25 7.30 11.72
C GLU A 43 9.02 6.63 12.33
N LEU A 44 8.24 5.90 11.53
CA LEU A 44 7.08 5.15 12.00
C LEU A 44 7.50 4.06 13.01
N MET A 45 8.52 3.25 12.71
CA MET A 45 8.95 2.19 13.63
C MET A 45 9.48 2.78 14.95
N MET A 46 10.29 3.83 14.87
CA MET A 46 10.79 4.52 16.06
C MET A 46 9.64 5.10 16.89
N GLY A 47 8.64 5.73 16.23
CA GLY A 47 7.44 6.25 16.89
C GLY A 47 6.66 5.17 17.63
N LEU A 48 6.42 4.01 16.99
CA LEU A 48 5.73 2.87 17.60
C LEU A 48 6.46 2.33 18.84
N ILE A 49 7.79 2.38 18.87
CA ILE A 49 8.58 1.94 20.02
C ILE A 49 8.51 2.95 21.17
N LEU A 50 8.55 4.24 20.86
CA LEU A 50 8.43 5.29 21.87
C LEU A 50 7.04 5.33 22.50
N ASP A 51 6.00 5.09 21.69
CA ASP A 51 4.59 5.06 22.10
C ASP A 51 4.14 3.70 22.65
N TYR A 52 5.02 2.69 22.67
CA TYR A 52 4.72 1.39 23.25
C TYR A 52 4.44 1.51 24.74
N VAL A 53 3.32 0.94 25.20
CA VAL A 53 2.92 0.92 26.61
C VAL A 53 3.14 -0.45 27.23
N ALA A 54 2.40 -1.46 26.79
CA ALA A 54 2.44 -2.82 27.32
C ALA A 54 1.70 -3.80 26.38
N GLU A 55 2.01 -5.10 26.46
CA GLU A 55 1.39 -6.15 25.63
C GLU A 55 -0.11 -6.39 25.85
N ASP A 56 -0.71 -5.83 26.90
CA ASP A 56 -2.15 -5.92 27.17
C ASP A 56 -2.85 -4.56 27.06
N SER A 57 -2.14 -3.53 26.59
CA SER A 57 -2.75 -2.24 26.34
C SER A 57 -3.56 -2.30 25.04
N GLN A 58 -4.68 -1.57 24.97
CA GLN A 58 -5.52 -1.51 23.77
C GLN A 58 -4.99 -0.51 22.73
N ASP A 59 -3.69 -0.22 22.77
CA ASP A 59 -3.04 0.78 21.94
C ASP A 59 -2.45 0.14 20.69
N LEU A 60 -2.66 0.78 19.54
CA LEU A 60 -2.14 0.31 18.26
C LEU A 60 -0.61 0.10 18.28
N ALA A 61 0.12 0.99 18.94
CA ALA A 61 1.58 0.89 19.05
C ALA A 61 2.01 -0.37 19.79
N SER A 62 1.32 -0.70 20.88
CA SER A 62 1.55 -1.91 21.67
C SER A 62 1.25 -3.18 20.87
N ASP A 63 0.08 -3.24 20.22
CA ASP A 63 -0.34 -4.38 19.42
C ASP A 63 0.65 -4.65 18.26
N VAL A 64 1.01 -3.60 17.52
CA VAL A 64 1.94 -3.72 16.39
C VAL A 64 3.32 -4.15 16.88
N MET A 65 3.85 -3.48 17.92
CA MET A 65 5.20 -3.76 18.36
C MET A 65 5.33 -5.12 19.07
N GLU A 66 4.29 -5.59 19.76
CA GLU A 66 4.24 -6.96 20.28
C GLU A 66 4.44 -7.99 19.17
N ASN A 67 3.65 -7.85 18.10
CA ASN A 67 3.72 -8.76 16.96
C ASN A 67 5.06 -8.66 16.22
N PHE A 68 5.60 -7.44 16.07
CA PHE A 68 6.90 -7.24 15.45
C PHE A 68 8.03 -7.85 16.28
N MET A 69 8.12 -7.56 17.58
CA MET A 69 9.18 -8.10 18.45
C MET A 69 9.15 -9.63 18.51
N ARG A 70 7.94 -10.23 18.64
CA ARG A 70 7.78 -11.69 18.67
C ARG A 70 8.04 -12.32 17.31
N GLY A 71 7.46 -11.78 16.25
CA GLY A 71 7.51 -12.36 14.90
C GLY A 71 8.86 -12.20 14.20
N LEU A 72 9.56 -11.09 14.46
CA LEU A 72 10.88 -10.83 13.87
C LEU A 72 12.04 -11.19 14.82
N HIS A 73 11.73 -11.74 15.99
CA HIS A 73 12.73 -12.10 17.02
C HIS A 73 13.70 -10.95 17.33
N CYS A 74 13.15 -9.77 17.60
CA CYS A 74 13.90 -8.54 17.82
C CYS A 74 13.36 -7.78 19.04
N CYS A 75 14.05 -6.74 19.46
CA CYS A 75 13.66 -5.89 20.58
C CYS A 75 14.13 -4.45 20.35
N GLY A 76 13.20 -3.50 20.44
CA GLY A 76 13.48 -2.08 20.20
C GLY A 76 13.81 -1.78 18.73
N TYR A 77 14.32 -0.60 18.46
CA TYR A 77 14.62 -0.11 17.11
C TYR A 77 16.02 -0.59 16.71
N HIS A 78 17.00 -0.25 17.55
CA HIS A 78 18.38 -0.70 17.49
C HIS A 78 18.65 -1.85 18.45
N ASN A 79 18.07 -1.82 19.66
CA ASN A 79 18.17 -2.87 20.68
C ASN A 79 17.21 -2.59 21.85
N GLY A 80 17.20 -3.43 22.89
CA GLY A 80 16.32 -3.27 24.04
C GLY A 80 16.49 -1.97 24.83
N THR A 81 17.68 -1.34 24.80
CA THR A 81 17.93 -0.07 25.53
C THR A 81 17.14 1.11 24.97
N ASP A 82 16.52 0.99 23.80
CA ASP A 82 15.59 2.00 23.29
C ASP A 82 14.40 2.20 24.24
N PHE A 83 14.02 1.16 25.00
CA PHE A 83 12.99 1.26 26.04
C PHE A 83 13.49 1.88 27.34
N ASP A 84 14.80 2.10 27.53
CA ASP A 84 15.31 2.84 28.68
C ASP A 84 14.87 4.33 28.62
N TYR A 85 14.62 4.84 27.42
CA TYR A 85 14.17 6.22 27.16
C TYR A 85 12.68 6.36 26.83
N SER A 86 11.95 5.26 26.66
CA SER A 86 10.50 5.30 26.43
C SER A 86 9.78 5.78 27.69
N VAL A 87 9.00 6.86 27.54
CA VAL A 87 8.21 7.47 28.63
C VAL A 87 6.90 6.70 28.84
N HIS A 88 6.38 6.09 27.79
CA HIS A 88 5.08 5.43 27.80
C HIS A 88 5.14 3.96 28.23
N PHE A 89 6.33 3.34 28.17
CA PHE A 89 6.51 1.95 28.56
C PHE A 89 6.17 1.71 30.04
N ASP A 90 5.12 0.93 30.29
CA ASP A 90 4.72 0.52 31.63
C ASP A 90 5.63 -0.59 32.15
N ARG A 91 6.62 -0.17 32.93
CA ARG A 91 7.57 -1.08 33.57
C ARG A 91 6.92 -1.91 34.68
N ARG A 92 5.81 -1.50 35.28
CA ARG A 92 5.26 -2.14 36.47
C ARG A 92 4.19 -3.17 36.07
N ARG A 93 4.50 -4.45 36.20
CA ARG A 93 3.59 -5.53 35.76
C ARG A 93 3.28 -6.51 36.87
N SER A 94 2.06 -7.05 36.87
CA SER A 94 1.70 -8.17 37.74
C SER A 94 1.90 -9.48 36.98
N LEU A 95 2.80 -10.32 37.46
CA LEU A 95 3.04 -11.65 36.92
C LEU A 95 2.73 -12.68 38.01
N ASN A 96 1.70 -13.50 37.80
CA ASN A 96 1.22 -14.49 38.77
C ASN A 96 0.93 -13.90 40.17
N GLY A 97 0.40 -12.68 40.23
CA GLY A 97 0.08 -11.98 41.48
C GLY A 97 1.25 -11.22 42.12
N THR A 98 2.48 -11.36 41.58
CA THR A 98 3.66 -10.62 42.05
C THR A 98 3.93 -9.42 41.15
N ILE A 99 4.12 -8.25 41.77
CA ILE A 99 4.52 -7.05 41.03
C ILE A 99 6.02 -7.14 40.72
N ILE A 100 6.34 -7.03 39.44
CA ILE A 100 7.70 -6.94 38.93
C ILE A 100 7.92 -5.64 38.17
N TYR A 101 9.16 -5.17 38.17
CA TYR A 101 9.59 -4.04 37.36
C TYR A 101 10.39 -4.54 36.17
N LEU A 102 9.82 -4.39 34.99
CA LEU A 102 10.41 -4.80 33.73
C LEU A 102 11.46 -3.78 33.28
N ARG A 103 12.62 -4.30 32.90
CA ARG A 103 13.63 -3.50 32.20
C ARG A 103 13.27 -3.29 30.73
N TYR A 104 12.80 -4.36 30.08
CA TYR A 104 12.39 -4.36 28.67
C TYR A 104 11.01 -5.01 28.51
N PRO A 105 10.30 -4.76 27.41
CA PRO A 105 9.00 -5.37 27.15
C PRO A 105 9.03 -6.89 27.14
N ILE A 106 7.95 -7.50 27.60
CA ILE A 106 7.76 -8.95 27.58
C ILE A 106 7.88 -9.55 26.16
N PRO A 107 7.39 -8.90 25.09
CA PRO A 107 7.59 -9.38 23.72
C PRO A 107 9.06 -9.54 23.30
N CYS A 108 10.01 -8.88 23.97
CA CYS A 108 11.46 -9.07 23.71
C CYS A 108 11.99 -10.43 24.19
N CYS A 109 11.24 -11.18 24.99
CA CYS A 109 11.58 -12.54 25.34
C CYS A 109 11.54 -13.44 24.11
N LYS A 110 12.43 -14.44 24.05
CA LYS A 110 12.32 -15.48 23.03
C LYS A 110 11.10 -16.35 23.30
N HIS A 111 10.46 -16.81 22.24
CA HIS A 111 9.34 -17.72 22.29
C HIS A 111 9.69 -18.97 21.49
N ASN A 112 9.27 -20.14 21.98
CA ASN A 112 9.38 -21.38 21.21
C ASN A 112 8.23 -21.50 20.17
N ASP A 113 8.23 -22.56 19.38
CA ASP A 113 7.22 -22.80 18.33
C ASP A 113 5.77 -22.87 18.87
N ARG A 114 5.60 -23.12 20.17
CA ARG A 114 4.30 -23.13 20.86
C ARG A 114 3.95 -21.77 21.48
N GLN A 115 4.66 -20.71 21.09
CA GLN A 115 4.56 -19.37 21.66
C GLN A 115 4.78 -19.33 23.18
N GLN A 116 5.50 -20.31 23.74
CA GLN A 116 5.86 -20.30 25.15
C GLN A 116 7.14 -19.50 25.33
N ARG A 117 7.11 -18.59 26.28
CA ARG A 117 8.22 -17.73 26.65
C ARG A 117 9.41 -18.57 27.14
N ALA A 118 10.61 -18.14 26.77
CA ALA A 118 11.86 -18.75 27.25
C ALA A 118 11.95 -18.68 28.78
N PRO A 119 12.48 -19.72 29.43
CA PRO A 119 12.55 -19.79 30.88
C PRO A 119 13.38 -18.64 31.45
N GLY A 120 12.92 -18.10 32.59
CA GLY A 120 13.58 -16.97 33.27
C GLY A 120 13.27 -15.58 32.70
N CYS A 121 12.72 -15.46 31.49
CA CYS A 121 12.23 -14.18 30.97
C CYS A 121 10.77 -13.96 31.43
N PRO A 122 10.37 -12.78 31.92
CA PRO A 122 11.06 -11.50 31.90
C PRO A 122 11.78 -11.14 33.22
N GLN A 123 12.01 -12.10 34.13
CA GLN A 123 12.71 -11.85 35.39
C GLN A 123 14.18 -11.47 35.15
N SER A 124 14.79 -12.08 34.15
CA SER A 124 16.11 -11.71 33.64
C SER A 124 16.10 -11.73 32.11
N PHE A 125 16.82 -10.78 31.52
CA PHE A 125 17.03 -10.69 30.08
C PHE A 125 18.50 -10.96 29.79
N ASN A 126 18.77 -12.00 29.01
CA ASN A 126 20.11 -12.38 28.57
C ASN A 126 20.07 -12.83 27.10
N VAL A 127 21.25 -13.07 26.54
CA VAL A 127 21.43 -13.51 25.14
C VAL A 127 20.73 -14.84 24.83
N ASP A 128 20.52 -15.69 25.84
CA ASP A 128 19.96 -17.02 25.66
C ASP A 128 18.43 -16.98 25.65
N ASN A 129 17.80 -16.16 26.49
CA ASN A 129 16.36 -16.14 26.72
C ASN A 129 15.63 -14.94 26.09
N SER A 130 16.34 -13.98 25.50
CA SER A 130 15.73 -12.75 24.97
C SER A 130 16.45 -12.24 23.73
N ASN A 131 15.78 -11.35 22.99
CA ASN A 131 16.29 -10.74 21.75
C ASN A 131 16.75 -9.29 21.97
N ILE A 132 17.12 -8.92 23.21
CA ILE A 132 17.44 -7.54 23.59
C ILE A 132 18.65 -6.94 22.87
N HIS A 133 19.49 -7.77 22.23
CA HIS A 133 20.67 -7.32 21.48
C HIS A 133 20.41 -7.14 19.99
N GLN A 134 19.22 -7.47 19.51
CA GLN A 134 18.85 -7.42 18.10
C GLN A 134 17.71 -6.42 17.89
N GLY A 135 18.01 -5.27 17.28
CA GLY A 135 17.02 -4.28 16.93
C GLY A 135 16.07 -4.75 15.84
N CYS A 136 14.82 -4.26 15.86
CA CYS A 136 13.82 -4.62 14.88
C CYS A 136 14.04 -3.98 13.51
N TRP A 137 14.62 -2.77 13.46
CA TRP A 137 14.89 -2.09 12.20
C TRP A 137 15.83 -2.88 11.26
N PRO A 138 17.04 -3.30 11.68
CA PRO A 138 17.94 -4.02 10.77
C PRO A 138 17.37 -5.36 10.29
N VAL A 139 16.56 -6.04 11.11
CA VAL A 139 15.88 -7.28 10.73
C VAL A 139 14.79 -7.01 9.71
N PHE A 140 13.93 -6.03 10.00
CA PHE A 140 12.86 -5.62 9.10
C PHE A 140 13.41 -5.13 7.76
N ASP A 141 14.45 -4.31 7.78
CA ASP A 141 15.09 -3.76 6.58
C ASP A 141 15.69 -4.87 5.70
N SER A 142 16.34 -5.86 6.31
CA SER A 142 16.86 -7.02 5.58
C SER A 142 15.75 -7.83 4.90
N ILE A 143 14.64 -8.07 5.61
CA ILE A 143 13.47 -8.77 5.07
C ILE A 143 12.83 -7.93 3.96
N PHE A 144 12.67 -6.63 4.20
CA PHE A 144 12.09 -5.70 3.25
C PHE A 144 12.89 -5.69 1.95
N HIS A 145 14.21 -5.49 2.00
CA HIS A 145 15.07 -5.52 0.82
C HIS A 145 15.02 -6.86 0.07
N LYS A 146 14.84 -7.98 0.77
CA LYS A 146 14.72 -9.31 0.15
C LYS A 146 13.41 -9.49 -0.63
N TYR A 147 12.28 -9.04 -0.08
CA TYR A 147 10.96 -9.32 -0.64
C TYR A 147 10.37 -8.18 -1.47
N VAL A 148 10.84 -6.95 -1.28
CA VAL A 148 10.24 -5.77 -1.93
C VAL A 148 10.30 -5.85 -3.45
N ALA A 149 11.37 -6.41 -4.03
CA ALA A 149 11.46 -6.61 -5.48
C ALA A 149 10.41 -7.61 -5.99
N ILE A 150 10.19 -8.71 -5.27
CA ILE A 150 9.20 -9.74 -5.63
C ILE A 150 7.78 -9.16 -5.54
N ILE A 151 7.48 -8.45 -4.46
CA ILE A 151 6.19 -7.79 -4.24
C ILE A 151 5.97 -6.73 -5.32
N GLY A 152 6.99 -5.92 -5.64
CA GLY A 152 6.93 -4.90 -6.69
C GLY A 152 6.62 -5.49 -8.07
N CYS A 153 7.27 -6.59 -8.45
CA CYS A 153 6.96 -7.30 -9.69
C CYS A 153 5.52 -7.82 -9.73
N GLY A 154 5.04 -8.40 -8.62
CA GLY A 154 3.64 -8.85 -8.51
C GLY A 154 2.64 -7.69 -8.63
N TRP A 155 2.96 -6.56 -8.01
CA TRP A 155 2.14 -5.35 -8.02
C TRP A 155 1.96 -4.77 -9.43
N ILE A 156 3.03 -4.75 -10.23
CA ILE A 156 2.96 -4.34 -11.64
C ILE A 156 1.94 -5.20 -12.41
N GLY A 157 1.91 -6.51 -12.14
CA GLY A 157 0.92 -7.42 -12.74
C GLY A 157 -0.52 -7.06 -12.36
N VAL A 158 -0.77 -6.67 -11.10
CA VAL A 158 -2.08 -6.20 -10.63
C VAL A 158 -2.50 -4.93 -11.35
N VAL A 159 -1.60 -3.95 -11.48
CA VAL A 159 -1.86 -2.70 -12.20
C VAL A 159 -2.22 -2.95 -13.66
N ILE A 160 -1.48 -3.85 -14.35
CA ILE A 160 -1.78 -4.21 -15.74
C ILE A 160 -3.17 -4.86 -15.83
N LEU A 161 -3.51 -5.79 -14.94
CA LEU A 161 -4.82 -6.43 -14.90
C LEU A 161 -5.95 -5.40 -14.70
N GLN A 162 -5.75 -4.44 -13.79
CA GLN A 162 -6.70 -3.37 -13.51
C GLN A 162 -6.92 -2.46 -14.72
N ILE A 163 -5.86 -2.11 -15.45
CA ILE A 163 -5.96 -1.36 -16.71
C ILE A 163 -6.79 -2.15 -17.74
N LEU A 164 -6.55 -3.46 -17.89
CA LEU A 164 -7.33 -4.31 -18.81
C LEU A 164 -8.82 -4.35 -18.42
N LEU A 165 -9.12 -4.46 -17.12
CA LEU A 165 -10.51 -4.43 -16.62
C LEU A 165 -11.19 -3.08 -16.91
N LEU A 166 -10.48 -1.97 -16.71
CA LEU A 166 -10.98 -0.63 -17.04
C LEU A 166 -11.25 -0.48 -18.55
N ILE A 167 -10.33 -0.93 -19.41
CA ILE A 167 -10.51 -0.90 -20.86
C ILE A 167 -11.73 -1.73 -21.26
N ALA A 168 -11.88 -2.94 -20.73
CA ALA A 168 -13.01 -3.81 -21.00
C ALA A 168 -14.34 -3.20 -20.53
N ALA A 169 -14.37 -2.59 -19.34
CA ALA A 169 -15.55 -1.92 -18.80
C ALA A 169 -15.97 -0.71 -19.67
N VAL A 170 -15.01 0.12 -20.08
CA VAL A 170 -15.26 1.26 -20.98
C VAL A 170 -15.76 0.78 -22.34
N PHE A 171 -15.14 -0.26 -22.90
CA PHE A 171 -15.57 -0.85 -24.17
C PHE A 171 -16.99 -1.42 -24.08
N TYR A 172 -17.33 -2.10 -22.98
CA TYR A 172 -18.68 -2.60 -22.73
C TYR A 172 -19.71 -1.47 -22.66
N VAL A 173 -19.42 -0.39 -21.93
CA VAL A 173 -20.31 0.78 -21.86
C VAL A 173 -20.48 1.43 -23.23
N ARG A 174 -19.40 1.61 -24.00
CA ARG A 174 -19.45 2.20 -25.35
C ARG A 174 -20.24 1.34 -26.34
N THR A 175 -20.03 0.03 -26.35
CA THR A 175 -20.74 -0.88 -27.25
C THR A 175 -22.23 -0.98 -26.91
N LYS A 176 -22.58 -0.97 -25.62
CA LYS A 176 -23.98 -0.94 -25.18
C LYS A 176 -24.65 0.39 -25.55
N LEU A 177 -24.01 1.53 -25.27
CA LEU A 177 -24.49 2.86 -25.69
C LEU A 177 -24.76 2.91 -27.19
N ARG A 178 -23.85 2.35 -28.01
CA ARG A 178 -24.01 2.28 -29.47
C ARG A 178 -25.20 1.39 -29.89
N ARG A 179 -25.47 0.30 -29.16
CA ARG A 179 -26.57 -0.63 -29.46
C ARG A 179 -27.94 -0.14 -28.99
N THR A 180 -28.00 0.61 -27.88
CA THR A 180 -29.25 1.15 -27.32
C THR A 180 -29.68 2.48 -27.92
N TRP A 181 -28.89 3.08 -28.81
CA TRP A 181 -29.24 4.30 -29.53
C TRP A 181 -30.19 3.96 -30.71
N PRO A 182 -31.53 4.14 -30.61
CA PRO A 182 -32.47 3.66 -31.61
C PRO A 182 -32.80 4.72 -32.67
N PHE A 183 -32.17 5.89 -32.67
CA PHE A 183 -32.44 6.91 -33.68
C PHE A 183 -31.15 7.45 -34.27
N GLY A 184 -30.98 7.17 -35.56
CA GLY A 184 -30.03 7.87 -36.40
C GLY A 184 -30.26 9.38 -36.28
N LEU A 185 -29.34 10.06 -35.61
CA LEU A 185 -29.00 11.42 -35.97
C LEU A 185 -27.73 11.30 -36.79
N LYS A 186 -27.86 11.59 -38.09
CA LYS A 186 -26.74 12.07 -38.90
C LYS A 186 -26.15 13.25 -38.13
N LEU A 187 -25.07 13.02 -37.38
CA LEU A 187 -24.15 14.10 -37.06
C LEU A 187 -23.43 14.40 -38.36
N GLY A 188 -23.76 15.57 -38.91
CA GLY A 188 -22.99 16.30 -39.91
C GLY A 188 -22.21 15.42 -40.86
N GLN A 189 -22.84 15.10 -41.99
CA GLN A 189 -22.10 15.05 -43.24
C GLN A 189 -21.29 16.36 -43.28
N SER A 190 -19.98 16.27 -43.04
CA SER A 190 -19.08 17.31 -43.49
C SER A 190 -19.32 17.37 -45.00
N THR A 191 -20.01 18.42 -45.42
CA THR A 191 -20.04 18.91 -46.79
C THR A 191 -18.60 19.16 -47.21
N PHE A 192 -17.93 18.09 -47.63
CA PHE A 192 -16.95 18.10 -48.69
C PHE A 192 -17.76 17.64 -49.91
N GLU A 193 -18.58 18.53 -50.43
CA GLU A 193 -18.97 18.48 -51.83
C GLU A 193 -17.78 19.05 -52.60
N GLU A 194 -17.04 18.15 -53.24
CA GLU A 194 -16.37 18.45 -54.50
C GLU A 194 -17.45 18.95 -55.47
N GLU A 195 -17.59 20.26 -55.57
CA GLU A 195 -18.29 20.89 -56.70
C GLU A 195 -17.28 20.96 -57.85
N SER A 196 -17.16 19.85 -58.57
CA SER A 196 -16.56 19.81 -59.90
C SER A 196 -17.66 20.10 -60.93
N ASP A 197 -18.02 21.37 -61.07
CA ASP A 197 -18.83 21.81 -62.19
C ASP A 197 -17.93 22.15 -63.37
N ASN A 198 -17.99 21.27 -64.37
CA ASN A 198 -17.47 21.48 -65.70
C ASN A 198 -18.64 22.02 -66.52
N GLU A 199 -18.68 23.33 -66.76
CA GLU A 199 -19.54 23.93 -67.78
C GLU A 199 -18.68 24.76 -68.74
N GLU A 200 -19.05 24.59 -70.00
CA GLU A 200 -18.32 24.89 -71.21
C GLU A 200 -18.35 26.39 -71.58
N LEU A 201 -17.24 26.85 -72.18
CA LEU A 201 -17.21 27.74 -73.36
C LEU A 201 -17.44 29.26 -73.17
N ALA A 202 -16.35 30.04 -73.27
CA ALA A 202 -16.24 31.19 -74.18
C ALA A 202 -14.78 31.65 -74.30
N ASP A 203 -14.27 31.59 -75.54
CA ASP A 203 -13.12 32.34 -76.02
C ASP A 203 -13.29 33.85 -75.81
N GLU A 204 -12.30 34.52 -75.22
CA GLU A 204 -11.95 35.92 -75.54
C GLU A 204 -10.42 36.09 -75.44
N ASP A 205 -9.79 35.84 -76.57
CA ASP A 205 -8.86 36.72 -77.30
C ASP A 205 -8.43 38.09 -76.67
N PHE A 206 -7.15 38.44 -76.91
CA PHE A 206 -6.46 39.76 -76.86
C PHE A 206 -5.92 40.26 -75.49
N VAL A 207 -4.74 40.91 -75.34
CA VAL A 207 -3.57 41.25 -76.18
C VAL A 207 -2.45 41.78 -75.26
N GLU A 208 -1.18 41.57 -75.66
CA GLU A 208 0.12 42.17 -75.20
C GLU A 208 0.49 42.23 -73.71
#